data_AF-A0A976L5Q7-F1
#
_entry.id   AF-A0A976L5Q7-F1
#
_cell.length_a   1.000
_cell.length_b   1.000
_cell.length_c   1.000
_cell.angle_alpha   90.00
_cell.angle_beta   90.00
_cell.angle_gamma   90.00
#
_symmetry.space_group_name_H-M   'P 1'
#
loop_
_entity.id
_entity.type
_entity.pdbx_description
1 polymer ?
#
loop_
_entity_poly.entity_id
_entity_poly.type
_entity_poly.pdbx_seq_one_letter_code
_entity_poly.pdbx_strand_id
1 'polypeptide(L)'
;MSPHSQIFQSANKTRWQRTKWVLRTFLFLLPIFAAIFFIGIYLMDKNQPNIPLEGAAIKKVLTDSVPSYRESKLEREYRGFKKAIGNKWAKGQGCGQTNTPLNLSNSKYFSDSLGIRAAFYVNWDAAQSFSSLQRNIKNVNLIIPEWLFIDPNTDQLYNTIDPKALKVMQSAGVKIMPLLTNNYKTLFRGETVRRIITSPVKRQKLIDDIIAILKKYKFVGINIDFEELVLDNDKPLIYFQKLLYQQLHAQDFLVSQDVIPFNNDYNFSALSKYNDYL
;
A
#
# COMPACT_ATOMS: atom_id res chain seq x y z
N MET A 1 73.77 -23.94 -25.91
CA MET A 1 72.83 -22.96 -25.31
C MET A 1 71.58 -22.93 -26.17
N SER A 2 70.46 -23.49 -25.69
CA SER A 2 69.19 -23.43 -26.43
C SER A 2 68.63 -22.00 -26.36
N PRO A 3 68.23 -21.38 -27.48
CA PRO A 3 67.71 -20.03 -27.46
C PRO A 3 66.32 -20.05 -26.83
N HIS A 4 66.17 -19.36 -25.70
CA HIS A 4 64.85 -19.12 -25.09
C HIS A 4 64.02 -18.24 -26.03
N SER A 5 63.01 -18.81 -26.68
CA SER A 5 62.03 -18.01 -27.42
C SER A 5 61.29 -17.08 -26.45
N GLN A 6 61.40 -15.77 -26.63
CA GLN A 6 60.58 -14.81 -25.88
C GLN A 6 59.10 -15.14 -26.08
N ILE A 7 58.34 -15.15 -24.98
CA ILE A 7 56.93 -15.60 -24.88
C ILE A 7 55.99 -14.90 -25.90
N PHE A 8 56.40 -13.73 -26.42
CA PHE A 8 55.64 -12.92 -27.38
C PHE A 8 56.09 -13.03 -28.84
N GLN A 9 57.13 -13.81 -29.17
CA GLN A 9 57.49 -14.06 -30.57
C GLN A 9 56.68 -15.24 -31.14
N SER A 10 55.96 -15.00 -32.24
CA SER A 10 55.19 -16.01 -32.97
C SER A 10 55.52 -15.91 -34.45
N ALA A 11 56.01 -16.99 -35.06
CA ALA A 11 56.30 -17.04 -36.49
C ALA A 11 55.04 -16.90 -37.37
N ASN A 12 53.86 -17.17 -36.82
CA ASN A 12 52.58 -17.13 -37.54
C ASN A 12 51.75 -15.88 -37.18
N LYS A 13 51.26 -15.18 -38.22
CA LYS A 13 50.40 -13.97 -38.12
C LYS A 13 49.02 -14.23 -37.52
N THR A 14 48.58 -15.49 -37.42
CA THR A 14 47.24 -15.86 -36.95
C THR A 14 46.93 -15.36 -35.54
N ARG A 15 47.88 -15.38 -34.60
CA ARG A 15 47.68 -14.91 -33.22
C ARG A 15 47.38 -13.40 -33.17
N TRP A 16 48.11 -12.61 -33.96
CA TRP A 16 47.90 -11.17 -34.08
C TRP A 16 46.55 -10.84 -34.74
N GLN A 17 46.18 -11.59 -35.78
CA GLN A 17 44.88 -11.41 -36.44
C GLN A 17 43.71 -11.75 -35.51
N ARG A 18 43.81 -12.85 -34.73
CA ARG A 18 42.81 -13.20 -33.70
C ARG A 18 42.68 -12.10 -32.64
N THR A 19 43.80 -11.56 -32.15
CA THR A 19 43.80 -10.46 -31.17
C THR A 19 43.10 -9.21 -31.72
N LYS A 20 43.37 -8.84 -32.98
CA LYS A 20 42.71 -7.71 -33.64
C LYS A 20 41.20 -7.93 -33.82
N TRP A 21 40.78 -9.13 -34.18
CA TRP A 21 39.35 -9.45 -34.32
C TRP A 21 38.63 -9.45 -32.98
N VAL A 22 39.22 -10.04 -31.94
CA VAL A 22 38.67 -9.98 -30.56
C VAL A 22 38.52 -8.54 -30.09
N LEU A 23 39.55 -7.71 -30.29
CA LEU A 23 39.51 -6.30 -29.91
C LEU A 23 38.43 -5.53 -30.68
N ARG A 24 38.30 -5.77 -31.99
CA ARG A 24 37.25 -5.14 -32.84
C ARG A 24 35.85 -5.55 -32.38
N THR A 25 35.64 -6.83 -32.09
CA THR A 25 34.37 -7.32 -31.55
C THR A 25 34.06 -6.68 -30.20
N PHE A 26 35.05 -6.53 -29.32
CA PHE A 26 34.86 -5.88 -28.02
C PHE A 26 34.51 -4.39 -28.18
N LEU A 27 35.23 -3.66 -29.05
CA LEU A 27 34.96 -2.25 -29.34
C LEU A 27 33.60 -2.03 -30.01
N PHE A 28 33.10 -3.01 -30.76
CA PHE A 28 31.76 -2.96 -31.36
C PHE A 28 30.66 -3.24 -30.33
N LEU A 29 30.86 -4.20 -29.42
CA LEU A 29 29.86 -4.60 -28.43
C LEU A 29 29.78 -3.65 -27.23
N LEU A 30 30.88 -3.01 -26.85
CA LEU A 30 30.96 -2.10 -25.71
C LEU A 30 29.95 -0.92 -25.77
N PRO A 31 29.79 -0.17 -26.88
CA PRO A 31 28.80 0.89 -26.94
C PRO A 31 27.36 0.37 -26.89
N ILE A 32 27.09 -0.83 -27.41
CA ILE A 32 25.77 -1.47 -27.34
C ILE A 32 25.44 -1.83 -25.90
N PHE A 33 26.38 -2.45 -25.17
CA PHE A 33 26.23 -2.74 -23.75
C PHE A 33 26.05 -1.48 -22.91
N ALA A 34 26.84 -0.43 -23.18
CA ALA A 34 26.70 0.85 -22.52
C ALA A 34 25.31 1.45 -22.77
N ALA A 35 24.82 1.45 -24.01
CA ALA A 35 23.48 1.93 -24.33
C ALA A 35 22.39 1.15 -23.59
N ILE A 36 22.45 -0.20 -23.58
CA ILE A 36 21.50 -1.04 -22.84
C ILE A 36 21.55 -0.73 -21.33
N PHE A 37 22.75 -0.57 -20.78
CA PHE A 37 22.96 -0.24 -19.37
C PHE A 37 22.39 1.14 -19.01
N PHE A 38 22.67 2.17 -19.81
CA PHE A 38 22.15 3.52 -19.60
C PHE A 38 20.63 3.60 -19.81
N ILE A 39 20.08 2.90 -20.80
CA ILE A 39 18.62 2.76 -20.98
C ILE A 39 18.01 2.06 -19.77
N GLY A 40 18.66 1.00 -19.26
CA GLY A 40 18.24 0.30 -18.05
C GLY A 40 18.19 1.24 -16.84
N ILE A 41 19.25 2.01 -16.58
CA ILE A 41 19.28 3.03 -15.51
C ILE A 41 18.19 4.07 -15.72
N TYR A 42 18.06 4.63 -16.93
CA TYR A 42 17.08 5.66 -17.24
C TYR A 42 15.63 5.19 -17.00
N LEU A 43 15.32 3.95 -17.38
CA LEU A 43 14.01 3.33 -17.12
C LEU A 43 13.81 3.02 -15.62
N MET A 44 14.88 2.76 -14.87
CA MET A 44 14.81 2.53 -13.43
C MET A 44 14.61 3.83 -12.65
N ASP A 45 15.25 4.92 -13.08
CA ASP A 45 15.20 6.25 -12.46
C ASP A 45 13.86 6.96 -12.72
N LYS A 46 13.32 6.86 -13.94
CA LYS A 46 11.99 7.40 -14.29
C LYS A 46 10.84 6.79 -13.47
N ASN A 47 11.07 5.60 -12.91
CA ASN A 47 10.11 4.87 -12.08
C ASN A 47 10.37 5.03 -10.56
N GLN A 48 11.31 5.89 -10.16
CA GLN A 48 11.36 6.37 -8.78
C GLN A 48 10.48 7.61 -8.67
N PRO A 49 9.32 7.55 -7.97
CA PRO A 49 8.59 8.76 -7.67
C PRO A 49 9.52 9.70 -6.91
N ASN A 50 9.53 10.96 -7.32
CA ASN A 50 10.28 12.01 -6.66
C ASN A 50 9.69 12.16 -5.25
N ILE A 51 10.27 11.50 -4.26
CA ILE A 51 9.79 11.60 -2.88
C ILE A 51 10.00 13.07 -2.49
N PRO A 52 8.93 13.85 -2.21
CA PRO A 52 9.09 15.19 -1.71
C PRO A 52 10.01 15.12 -0.49
N LEU A 53 10.92 16.09 -0.33
CA LEU A 53 11.91 16.11 0.76
C LEU A 53 11.29 15.87 2.16
N GLU A 54 10.01 16.15 2.33
CA GLU A 54 9.20 15.84 3.52
C GLU A 54 9.10 14.34 3.82
N GLY A 55 8.85 13.49 2.84
CA GLY A 55 8.78 12.03 3.01
C GLY A 55 10.15 11.42 3.35
N ALA A 56 11.21 11.97 2.77
CA ALA A 56 12.58 11.60 3.12
C ALA A 56 12.94 12.04 4.55
N ALA A 57 12.50 13.23 4.97
CA ALA A 57 12.67 13.71 6.34
C ALA A 57 11.91 12.85 7.36
N ILE A 58 10.66 12.47 7.07
CA ILE A 58 9.87 11.57 7.93
C ILE A 58 10.53 10.19 8.02
N LYS A 59 10.96 9.60 6.89
CA LYS A 59 11.70 8.33 6.86
C LYS A 59 13.02 8.40 7.65
N LYS A 60 13.70 9.55 7.60
CA LYS A 60 14.94 9.82 8.35
C LYS A 60 14.70 9.96 9.86
N VAL A 61 13.54 10.48 10.27
CA VAL A 61 13.12 10.55 11.69
C VAL A 61 12.70 9.18 12.24
N LEU A 62 12.12 8.32 11.39
CA LEU A 62 11.61 6.99 11.77
C LEU A 62 12.68 5.90 11.81
N THR A 63 13.86 6.13 11.23
CA THR A 63 14.97 5.17 11.22
C THR A 63 16.02 5.55 12.26
N ASP A 64 16.46 4.60 13.09
CA ASP A 64 17.35 4.84 14.23
C ASP A 64 18.82 5.21 13.85
N SER A 65 19.10 5.46 12.57
CA SER A 65 20.48 5.40 12.07
C SER A 65 20.82 6.45 11.00
N VAL A 66 20.89 7.76 11.31
CA VAL A 66 21.62 8.75 10.49
C VAL A 66 22.16 9.93 11.35
N PRO A 67 23.40 10.45 11.11
CA PRO A 67 24.23 11.14 12.10
C PRO A 67 23.97 12.65 12.27
N SER A 68 24.62 13.22 13.29
CA SER A 68 24.60 14.63 13.73
C SER A 68 24.95 15.63 12.63
N TYR A 69 23.97 16.14 11.89
CA TYR A 69 24.05 17.53 11.42
C TYR A 69 22.66 18.16 11.18
N ARG A 70 22.49 19.32 11.81
CA ARG A 70 21.32 20.24 11.84
C ARG A 70 19.97 19.58 12.04
N GLU A 71 19.63 19.39 13.32
CA GLU A 71 18.28 19.07 13.76
C GLU A 71 17.28 20.12 13.23
N SER A 72 16.29 19.67 12.47
CA SER A 72 15.16 20.53 12.10
C SER A 72 14.26 20.77 13.32
N LYS A 73 13.50 21.89 13.34
CA LYS A 73 12.52 22.15 14.41
C LYS A 73 11.54 20.97 14.59
N LEU A 74 11.11 20.39 13.48
CA LEU A 74 10.22 19.23 13.45
C LEU A 74 10.88 17.99 14.09
N GLU A 75 12.14 17.71 13.75
CA GLU A 75 12.90 16.60 14.33
C GLU A 75 13.06 16.74 15.86
N ARG A 76 13.25 17.97 16.36
CA ARG A 76 13.30 18.26 17.80
C ARG A 76 11.97 17.99 18.50
N GLU A 77 10.86 18.39 17.89
CA GLU A 77 9.50 18.13 18.43
C GLU A 77 9.19 16.62 18.44
N TYR A 78 9.47 15.90 17.36
CA TYR A 78 9.27 14.46 17.26
C TYR A 78 10.17 13.63 18.19
N ARG A 79 11.46 14.00 18.34
CA ARG A 79 12.34 13.40 19.35
C ARG A 79 11.80 13.63 20.76
N GLY A 80 11.18 14.79 21.01
CA GLY A 80 10.48 15.09 22.26
C GLY A 80 9.38 14.07 22.56
N PHE A 81 8.52 13.77 21.58
CA PHE A 81 7.48 12.74 21.72
C PHE A 81 8.06 11.34 21.89
N LYS A 82 9.01 10.91 21.04
CA LYS A 82 9.66 9.58 21.16
C LYS A 82 10.34 9.42 22.53
N LYS A 83 11.05 10.45 22.99
CA LYS A 83 11.68 10.47 24.33
C LYS A 83 10.65 10.48 25.45
N ALA A 84 9.56 11.22 25.33
CA ALA A 84 8.49 11.25 26.33
C ALA A 84 7.79 9.88 26.44
N ILE A 85 7.46 9.26 25.30
CA ILE A 85 6.89 7.91 25.23
C ILE A 85 7.89 6.90 25.80
N GLY A 86 9.14 6.91 25.33
CA GLY A 86 10.21 6.04 25.81
C GLY A 86 10.48 6.18 27.31
N ASN A 87 10.47 7.39 27.85
CA ASN A 87 10.63 7.64 29.29
C ASN A 87 9.43 7.15 30.10
N LYS A 88 8.20 7.32 29.59
CA LYS A 88 7.00 6.73 30.23
C LYS A 88 7.11 5.21 30.26
N TRP A 89 7.49 4.60 29.14
CA TRP A 89 7.71 3.16 29.04
C TRP A 89 8.87 2.69 29.95
N ALA A 90 10.01 3.37 29.99
CA ALA A 90 11.11 3.00 30.88
C ALA A 90 10.72 3.05 32.38
N LYS A 91 9.71 3.87 32.73
CA LYS A 91 9.18 4.01 34.10
C LYS A 91 8.02 3.05 34.43
N GLY A 92 7.65 2.13 33.53
CA GLY A 92 6.49 1.26 33.77
C GLY A 92 5.14 1.93 33.50
N GLN A 93 5.12 3.14 32.95
CA GLN A 93 3.95 3.97 32.71
C GLN A 93 3.57 4.04 31.22
N GLY A 94 4.13 3.13 30.41
CA GLY A 94 3.77 3.00 29.02
C GLY A 94 2.33 2.52 28.86
N CYS A 95 1.61 3.08 27.89
CA CYS A 95 0.32 2.52 27.48
C CYS A 95 0.52 1.05 27.09
N GLY A 96 -0.18 0.12 27.74
CA GLY A 96 -0.08 -1.32 27.49
C GLY A 96 1.07 -2.05 28.21
N GLN A 97 1.87 -1.36 29.03
CA GLN A 97 3.06 -1.97 29.67
C GLN A 97 2.74 -2.86 30.88
N THR A 98 1.64 -2.59 31.58
CA THR A 98 1.20 -3.33 32.78
C THR A 98 -0.01 -4.21 32.52
N ASN A 99 -0.50 -4.25 31.28
CA ASN A 99 -1.63 -5.08 30.91
C ASN A 99 -1.12 -6.49 30.57
N THR A 100 -1.80 -7.53 31.08
CA THR A 100 -1.81 -8.88 30.50
C THR A 100 -1.84 -8.76 28.97
N PRO A 101 -1.11 -9.60 28.19
CA PRO A 101 -1.06 -9.47 26.72
C PRO A 101 -2.46 -9.21 26.19
N LEU A 102 -2.64 -8.00 25.65
CA LEU A 102 -3.95 -7.52 25.23
C LEU A 102 -4.37 -8.42 24.08
N ASN A 103 -5.26 -9.38 24.33
CA ASN A 103 -5.77 -10.23 23.25
C ASN A 103 -6.75 -9.41 22.43
N LEU A 104 -6.22 -8.69 21.44
CA LEU A 104 -6.99 -7.91 20.48
C LEU A 104 -7.76 -8.81 19.49
N SER A 105 -7.55 -10.12 19.54
CA SER A 105 -8.24 -11.06 18.67
C SER A 105 -9.66 -11.33 19.16
N ASN A 106 -10.61 -10.61 18.58
CA ASN A 106 -12.03 -10.95 18.60
C ASN A 106 -12.53 -11.43 17.23
N SER A 107 -11.63 -11.58 16.25
CA SER A 107 -11.98 -11.90 14.86
C SER A 107 -11.59 -13.32 14.49
N LYS A 108 -12.51 -14.03 13.82
CA LYS A 108 -12.25 -15.35 13.23
C LYS A 108 -11.10 -15.35 12.22
N TYR A 109 -10.77 -14.18 11.65
CA TYR A 109 -9.73 -14.05 10.64
C TYR A 109 -8.35 -13.68 11.20
N PHE A 110 -8.28 -13.13 12.40
CA PHE A 110 -7.07 -12.56 12.98
C PHE A 110 -6.86 -13.09 14.40
N SER A 111 -6.39 -14.34 14.53
CA SER A 111 -6.17 -15.04 15.80
C SER A 111 -4.90 -14.62 16.55
N ASP A 112 -4.12 -13.69 16.00
CA ASP A 112 -2.89 -13.23 16.62
C ASP A 112 -3.18 -12.32 17.82
N SER A 113 -2.53 -12.60 18.94
CA SER A 113 -2.53 -11.76 20.14
C SER A 113 -2.21 -10.29 19.87
N LEU A 114 -1.38 -10.00 18.85
CA LEU A 114 -1.02 -8.64 18.45
C LEU A 114 -2.10 -7.93 17.62
N GLY A 115 -3.22 -8.59 17.32
CA GLY A 115 -4.34 -8.01 16.57
C GLY A 115 -4.06 -7.82 15.08
N ILE A 116 -4.70 -6.82 14.48
CA ILE A 116 -4.59 -6.49 13.05
C ILE A 116 -3.35 -5.65 12.78
N ARG A 117 -2.59 -6.05 11.76
CA ARG A 117 -1.50 -5.28 11.15
C ARG A 117 -1.86 -5.10 9.69
N ALA A 118 -2.55 -3.99 9.42
CA ALA A 118 -3.02 -3.64 8.08
C ALA A 118 -2.00 -2.81 7.32
N ALA A 119 -1.98 -2.94 6.00
CA ALA A 119 -1.29 -2.01 5.11
C ALA A 119 -2.16 -1.70 3.90
N PHE A 120 -2.16 -0.42 3.49
CA PHE A 120 -2.80 0.02 2.26
C PHE A 120 -1.92 -0.31 1.04
N TYR A 121 -2.56 -0.61 -0.09
CA TYR A 121 -1.89 -0.89 -1.35
C TYR A 121 -2.56 -0.13 -2.50
N VAL A 122 -1.77 0.48 -3.38
CA VAL A 122 -2.27 1.22 -4.53
C VAL A 122 -1.63 0.73 -5.83
N ASN A 123 -2.38 0.79 -6.92
CA ASN A 123 -1.90 0.38 -8.23
C ASN A 123 -1.10 1.46 -8.96
N TRP A 124 -1.36 2.74 -8.66
CA TRP A 124 -0.84 3.86 -9.44
C TRP A 124 0.65 4.16 -9.15
N ASP A 125 1.20 3.69 -8.04
CA ASP A 125 2.64 3.66 -7.75
C ASP A 125 3.17 2.22 -7.81
N ALA A 126 2.86 1.51 -8.90
CA ALA A 126 3.12 0.08 -9.04
C ALA A 126 4.56 -0.31 -8.71
N ALA A 127 5.56 0.49 -9.09
CA ALA A 127 6.96 0.20 -8.83
C ALA A 127 7.27 0.15 -7.32
N GLN A 128 6.83 1.15 -6.55
CA GLN A 128 7.09 1.20 -5.11
C GLN A 128 6.11 0.32 -4.32
N SER A 129 4.82 0.41 -4.61
CA SER A 129 3.78 -0.35 -3.89
C SER A 129 3.96 -1.85 -4.05
N PHE A 130 4.19 -2.35 -5.28
CA PHE A 130 4.40 -3.78 -5.51
C PHE A 130 5.71 -4.27 -4.90
N SER A 131 6.81 -3.52 -5.04
CA SER A 131 8.09 -3.88 -4.43
C SER A 131 8.02 -3.87 -2.90
N SER A 132 7.33 -2.88 -2.31
CA SER A 132 7.11 -2.81 -0.86
C SER A 132 6.25 -3.97 -0.37
N LEU A 133 5.17 -4.30 -1.08
CA LEU A 133 4.32 -5.46 -0.79
C LEU A 133 5.17 -6.74 -0.73
N GLN A 134 5.93 -7.04 -1.78
CA GLN A 134 6.78 -8.25 -1.81
C GLN A 134 7.77 -8.33 -0.66
N ARG A 135 8.37 -7.20 -0.26
CA ARG A 135 9.35 -7.15 0.85
C ARG A 135 8.71 -7.30 2.23
N ASN A 136 7.50 -6.78 2.42
CA ASN A 136 6.91 -6.58 3.74
C ASN A 136 5.69 -7.46 4.04
N ILE A 137 5.17 -8.23 3.07
CA ILE A 137 3.91 -8.97 3.23
C ILE A 137 3.90 -9.94 4.42
N LYS A 138 5.07 -10.48 4.79
CA LYS A 138 5.23 -11.35 5.97
C LYS A 138 5.02 -10.64 7.32
N ASN A 139 5.06 -9.32 7.35
CA ASN A 139 4.95 -8.50 8.57
C ASN A 139 3.51 -8.04 8.84
N VAL A 140 2.60 -8.24 7.89
CA VAL A 140 1.20 -7.80 7.93
C VAL A 140 0.27 -9.00 7.81
N ASN A 141 -0.95 -8.89 8.32
CA ASN A 141 -1.96 -9.96 8.24
C ASN A 141 -3.21 -9.53 7.45
N LEU A 142 -3.32 -8.25 7.11
CA LEU A 142 -4.39 -7.67 6.31
C LEU A 142 -3.80 -6.69 5.29
N ILE A 143 -4.23 -6.80 4.04
CA ILE A 143 -3.97 -5.80 3.01
C ILE A 143 -5.29 -5.14 2.61
N ILE A 144 -5.27 -3.81 2.53
CA ILE A 144 -6.40 -2.97 2.13
C ILE A 144 -6.06 -2.30 0.79
N PRO A 145 -6.31 -2.97 -0.35
CA PRO A 145 -5.98 -2.40 -1.65
C PRO A 145 -7.06 -1.44 -2.16
N GLU A 146 -6.66 -0.27 -2.65
CA GLU A 146 -7.51 0.70 -3.36
C GLU A 146 -7.88 0.14 -4.75
N TRP A 147 -8.89 -0.71 -4.79
CA TRP A 147 -9.28 -1.45 -6.00
C TRP A 147 -10.71 -1.20 -6.44
N LEU A 148 -11.59 -0.73 -5.57
CA LEU A 148 -12.99 -0.49 -5.92
C LEU A 148 -13.27 1.00 -5.92
N PHE A 149 -13.96 1.45 -6.96
CA PHE A 149 -14.21 2.85 -7.22
C PHE A 149 -15.64 3.05 -7.68
N ILE A 150 -16.15 4.27 -7.57
CA ILE A 150 -17.46 4.65 -8.07
C ILE A 150 -17.29 5.59 -9.26
N ASP A 151 -17.87 5.25 -10.40
CA ASP A 151 -17.92 6.17 -11.55
C ASP A 151 -19.00 7.24 -11.28
N PRO A 152 -18.63 8.53 -11.19
CA PRO A 152 -19.57 9.60 -10.87
C PRO A 152 -20.61 9.87 -11.98
N ASN A 153 -20.40 9.36 -13.20
CA ASN A 153 -21.33 9.57 -14.31
C ASN A 153 -22.43 8.50 -14.35
N THR A 154 -22.11 7.29 -13.89
CA THR A 154 -23.03 6.15 -13.94
C THR A 154 -23.56 5.75 -12.56
N ASP A 155 -22.94 6.26 -11.48
CA ASP A 155 -23.16 5.86 -10.09
C ASP A 155 -22.92 4.35 -9.87
N GLN A 156 -22.09 3.72 -10.72
CA GLN A 156 -21.79 2.29 -10.65
C GLN A 156 -20.39 2.04 -10.14
N LEU A 157 -20.26 0.91 -9.44
CA LEU A 157 -18.97 0.40 -9.00
C LEU A 157 -18.18 -0.13 -10.21
N TYR A 158 -16.91 0.26 -10.31
CA TYR A 158 -15.93 -0.41 -11.15
C TYR A 158 -14.72 -0.83 -10.31
N ASN A 159 -13.92 -1.77 -10.82
CA ASN A 159 -12.75 -2.28 -10.11
C ASN A 159 -11.49 -2.24 -10.97
N THR A 160 -10.35 -2.05 -10.32
CA THR A 160 -9.01 -2.03 -10.92
C THR A 160 -8.10 -3.11 -10.32
N ILE A 161 -8.67 -4.23 -9.88
CA ILE A 161 -7.93 -5.31 -9.20
C ILE A 161 -6.69 -5.71 -10.01
N ASP A 162 -5.51 -5.59 -9.40
CA ASP A 162 -4.23 -6.00 -10.02
C ASP A 162 -4.01 -7.52 -9.83
N PRO A 163 -4.06 -8.33 -10.91
CA PRO A 163 -3.89 -9.77 -10.79
C PRO A 163 -2.52 -10.19 -10.24
N LYS A 164 -1.46 -9.40 -10.48
CA LYS A 164 -0.11 -9.72 -9.99
C LYS A 164 -0.03 -9.55 -8.49
N ALA A 165 -0.49 -8.41 -7.98
CA ALA A 165 -0.55 -8.12 -6.56
C ALA A 165 -1.50 -9.08 -5.83
N LEU A 166 -2.68 -9.35 -6.40
CA LEU A 166 -3.63 -10.34 -5.89
C LEU A 166 -2.97 -11.71 -5.71
N LYS A 167 -2.23 -12.19 -6.72
CA LYS A 167 -1.53 -13.47 -6.64
C LYS A 167 -0.50 -13.49 -5.51
N VAL A 168 0.28 -12.42 -5.33
CA VAL A 168 1.24 -12.31 -4.23
C VAL A 168 0.54 -12.37 -2.87
N MET A 169 -0.54 -11.61 -2.70
CA MET A 169 -1.31 -11.59 -1.45
C MET A 169 -1.94 -12.94 -1.12
N GLN A 170 -2.58 -13.58 -2.10
CA GLN A 170 -3.18 -14.90 -1.92
C GLN A 170 -2.12 -15.97 -1.61
N SER A 171 -0.97 -15.94 -2.29
CA SER A 171 0.12 -16.89 -2.04
C SER A 171 0.72 -16.75 -0.64
N ALA A 172 0.75 -15.53 -0.10
CA ALA A 172 1.21 -15.28 1.27
C ALA A 172 0.17 -15.63 2.35
N GLY A 173 -1.09 -15.88 1.97
CA GLY A 173 -2.18 -16.21 2.91
C GLY A 173 -2.67 -15.03 3.76
N VAL A 174 -2.24 -13.80 3.47
CA VAL A 174 -2.75 -12.60 4.14
C VAL A 174 -4.21 -12.37 3.77
N LYS A 175 -4.97 -11.76 4.68
CA LYS A 175 -6.35 -11.39 4.40
C LYS A 175 -6.38 -10.18 3.47
N ILE A 176 -7.35 -10.14 2.58
CA ILE A 176 -7.51 -9.07 1.59
C ILE A 176 -8.91 -8.48 1.78
N MET A 177 -8.96 -7.17 2.00
CA MET A 177 -10.18 -6.40 2.21
C MET A 177 -10.11 -5.17 1.32
N PRO A 178 -10.59 -5.24 0.06
CA PRO A 178 -10.50 -4.10 -0.84
C PRO A 178 -11.19 -2.87 -0.27
N LEU A 179 -10.62 -1.73 -0.61
CA LEU A 179 -11.16 -0.41 -0.30
C LEU A 179 -12.06 0.07 -1.45
N LEU A 180 -13.25 0.53 -1.08
CA LEU A 180 -14.19 1.22 -1.96
C LEU A 180 -14.12 2.71 -1.69
N THR A 181 -13.69 3.47 -2.70
CA THR A 181 -13.54 4.92 -2.60
C THR A 181 -14.41 5.69 -3.58
N ASN A 182 -14.78 6.91 -3.20
CA ASN A 182 -15.39 7.90 -4.08
C ASN A 182 -14.36 8.85 -4.72
N ASN A 183 -13.07 8.54 -4.61
CA ASN A 183 -12.03 9.16 -5.41
C ASN A 183 -12.23 8.82 -6.90
N TYR A 184 -12.35 9.84 -7.75
CA TYR A 184 -12.38 9.67 -9.20
C TYR A 184 -11.44 10.64 -9.88
N LYS A 185 -10.34 10.11 -10.43
CA LYS A 185 -9.26 10.88 -11.04
C LYS A 185 -8.73 11.96 -10.07
N THR A 186 -8.25 11.51 -8.91
CA THR A 186 -7.63 12.34 -7.85
C THR A 186 -8.55 13.36 -7.19
N LEU A 187 -9.86 13.23 -7.35
CA LEU A 187 -10.86 14.13 -6.76
C LEU A 187 -11.98 13.29 -6.15
N PHE A 188 -12.22 13.50 -4.86
CA PHE A 188 -13.33 12.88 -4.15
C PHE A 188 -14.67 13.47 -4.59
N ARG A 189 -15.66 12.59 -4.78
CA ARG A 189 -16.97 12.93 -5.34
C ARG A 189 -18.06 12.69 -4.30
N GLY A 190 -18.16 13.53 -3.27
CA GLY A 190 -19.17 13.43 -2.23
C GLY A 190 -20.61 13.41 -2.75
N GLU A 191 -20.92 14.24 -3.74
CA GLU A 191 -22.24 14.25 -4.40
C GLU A 191 -22.63 12.89 -5.00
N THR A 192 -21.65 12.14 -5.52
CA THR A 192 -21.88 10.79 -6.04
C THR A 192 -22.29 9.85 -4.92
N VAL A 193 -21.60 9.92 -3.78
CA VAL A 193 -21.97 9.14 -2.59
C VAL A 193 -23.38 9.51 -2.15
N ARG A 194 -23.69 10.81 -2.03
CA ARG A 194 -25.03 11.30 -1.67
C ARG A 194 -26.12 10.71 -2.58
N ARG A 195 -25.96 10.79 -3.90
CA ARG A 195 -26.92 10.22 -4.87
C ARG A 195 -27.15 8.73 -4.68
N ILE A 196 -26.10 7.97 -4.36
CA ILE A 196 -26.19 6.52 -4.18
C ILE A 196 -26.87 6.19 -2.85
N ILE A 197 -26.37 6.73 -1.74
CA ILE A 197 -26.83 6.31 -0.41
C ILE A 197 -28.25 6.80 -0.08
N THR A 198 -28.72 7.85 -0.74
CA THR A 198 -30.09 8.37 -0.59
C THR A 198 -31.11 7.68 -1.51
N SER A 199 -30.66 6.94 -2.53
CA SER A 199 -31.54 6.19 -3.44
C SER A 199 -31.61 4.71 -3.03
N PRO A 200 -32.79 4.16 -2.69
CA PRO A 200 -32.91 2.74 -2.32
C PRO A 200 -32.40 1.78 -3.40
N VAL A 201 -32.67 2.08 -4.67
CA VAL A 201 -32.26 1.25 -5.81
C VAL A 201 -30.74 1.28 -6.00
N LYS A 202 -30.13 2.47 -6.04
CA LYS A 202 -28.67 2.59 -6.24
C LYS A 202 -27.90 2.02 -5.07
N ARG A 203 -28.36 2.28 -3.84
CA ARG A 203 -27.78 1.71 -2.63
C ARG A 203 -27.79 0.20 -2.65
N GLN A 204 -28.93 -0.43 -2.95
CA GLN A 204 -29.00 -1.90 -3.00
C GLN A 204 -28.12 -2.45 -4.10
N LYS A 205 -28.12 -1.84 -5.30
CA LYS A 205 -27.23 -2.24 -6.39
C LYS A 205 -25.75 -2.20 -5.98
N LEU A 206 -25.30 -1.13 -5.31
CA LEU A 206 -23.92 -1.02 -4.84
C LEU A 206 -23.58 -2.15 -3.86
N ILE A 207 -24.46 -2.44 -2.90
CA ILE A 207 -24.27 -3.54 -1.92
C ILE A 207 -24.17 -4.89 -2.64
N ASP A 208 -25.05 -5.15 -3.61
CA ASP A 208 -25.04 -6.39 -4.40
C ASP A 208 -23.75 -6.54 -5.22
N ASP A 209 -23.29 -5.46 -5.86
CA ASP A 209 -22.04 -5.43 -6.63
C ASP A 209 -20.81 -5.69 -5.73
N ILE A 210 -20.78 -5.11 -4.52
CA ILE A 210 -19.75 -5.38 -3.51
C ILE A 210 -19.75 -6.88 -3.17
N ILE A 211 -20.89 -7.44 -2.75
CA ILE A 211 -21.01 -8.86 -2.39
C ILE A 211 -20.52 -9.77 -3.52
N ALA A 212 -20.91 -9.48 -4.77
CA ALA A 212 -20.50 -10.25 -5.93
C ALA A 212 -18.97 -10.27 -6.11
N ILE A 213 -18.31 -9.12 -5.93
CA ILE A 213 -16.85 -9.02 -6.00
C ILE A 213 -16.19 -9.76 -4.84
N LEU A 214 -16.67 -9.57 -3.61
CA LEU A 214 -16.10 -10.24 -2.43
C LEU A 214 -16.13 -11.77 -2.59
N LYS A 215 -17.27 -12.31 -3.05
CA LYS A 215 -17.40 -13.75 -3.36
C LYS A 215 -16.48 -14.20 -4.48
N LYS A 216 -16.45 -13.46 -5.60
CA LYS A 216 -15.67 -13.82 -6.80
C LYS A 216 -14.18 -13.97 -6.47
N TYR A 217 -13.62 -13.07 -5.67
CA TYR A 217 -12.19 -13.05 -5.36
C TYR A 217 -11.84 -13.61 -3.98
N LYS A 218 -12.83 -14.10 -3.23
CA LYS A 218 -12.69 -14.66 -1.88
C LYS A 218 -12.04 -13.69 -0.89
N PHE A 219 -12.46 -12.43 -0.95
CA PHE A 219 -12.03 -11.40 -0.01
C PHE A 219 -12.71 -11.58 1.35
N VAL A 220 -12.11 -11.08 2.42
CA VAL A 220 -12.66 -11.24 3.78
C VAL A 220 -13.73 -10.21 4.12
N GLY A 221 -13.83 -9.13 3.35
CA GLY A 221 -14.70 -8.01 3.66
C GLY A 221 -14.44 -6.80 2.76
N ILE A 222 -15.01 -5.66 3.12
CA ILE A 222 -14.84 -4.37 2.43
C ILE A 222 -14.39 -3.28 3.42
N ASN A 223 -13.52 -2.37 2.97
CA ASN A 223 -13.23 -1.11 3.65
C ASN A 223 -13.91 0.05 2.90
N ILE A 224 -14.71 0.85 3.58
CA ILE A 224 -15.39 2.01 2.99
C ILE A 224 -14.56 3.27 3.23
N ASP A 225 -14.17 3.94 2.16
CA ASP A 225 -13.40 5.18 2.18
C ASP A 225 -14.13 6.25 1.37
N PHE A 226 -15.19 6.80 1.98
CA PHE A 226 -15.91 7.92 1.38
C PHE A 226 -15.36 9.20 1.99
N GLU A 227 -14.91 10.14 1.17
CA GLU A 227 -14.41 11.45 1.63
C GLU A 227 -15.18 12.60 0.98
N GLU A 228 -14.95 13.82 1.50
CA GLU A 228 -15.57 15.06 1.00
C GLU A 228 -17.10 14.94 0.86
N LEU A 229 -17.73 14.30 1.86
CA LEU A 229 -19.16 14.05 1.87
C LEU A 229 -19.94 15.36 1.83
N VAL A 230 -21.01 15.36 1.06
CA VAL A 230 -21.97 16.47 1.03
C VAL A 230 -23.31 15.89 1.45
N LEU A 231 -23.63 15.98 2.74
CA LEU A 231 -24.84 15.42 3.31
C LEU A 231 -25.56 16.48 4.16
N ASP A 232 -26.89 16.45 4.16
CA ASP A 232 -27.68 17.37 5.00
C ASP A 232 -27.57 17.02 6.50
N ASN A 233 -27.27 15.76 6.81
CA ASN A 233 -27.03 15.22 8.15
C ASN A 233 -26.40 13.81 8.05
N ASP A 234 -26.04 13.23 9.19
CA ASP A 234 -25.36 11.92 9.32
C ASP A 234 -26.25 10.69 9.00
N LYS A 235 -27.58 10.84 8.99
CA LYS A 235 -28.52 9.71 8.89
C LYS A 235 -28.38 8.89 7.60
N PRO A 236 -28.22 9.48 6.40
CA PRO A 236 -28.05 8.70 5.17
C PRO A 236 -26.82 7.79 5.21
N LEU A 237 -25.70 8.27 5.74
CA LEU A 237 -24.46 7.50 5.88
C LEU A 237 -24.64 6.36 6.89
N ILE A 238 -25.19 6.65 8.06
CA ILE A 238 -25.47 5.63 9.10
C ILE A 238 -26.39 4.54 8.56
N TYR A 239 -27.43 4.92 7.80
CA TYR A 239 -28.38 3.97 7.26
C TYR A 239 -27.77 3.11 6.14
N PHE A 240 -26.95 3.69 5.27
CA PHE A 240 -26.15 2.94 4.31
C PHE A 240 -25.25 1.93 5.01
N GLN A 241 -24.48 2.38 6.00
CA GLN A 241 -23.53 1.54 6.72
C GLN A 241 -24.23 0.39 7.45
N LYS A 242 -25.38 0.67 8.09
CA LYS A 242 -26.22 -0.37 8.71
C LYS A 242 -26.65 -1.45 7.73
N LEU A 243 -27.18 -1.06 6.56
CA LEU A 243 -27.64 -2.01 5.56
C LEU A 243 -26.50 -2.83 4.97
N LEU A 244 -25.37 -2.17 4.66
CA LEU A 244 -24.16 -2.82 4.19
C LEU A 244 -23.69 -3.86 5.23
N TYR A 245 -23.50 -3.45 6.48
CA TYR A 245 -23.07 -4.31 7.58
C TYR A 245 -23.95 -5.55 7.72
N GLN A 246 -25.27 -5.37 7.81
CA GLN A 246 -26.21 -6.48 7.98
C GLN A 246 -26.16 -7.48 6.83
N GLN A 247 -26.10 -7.01 5.57
CA GLN A 247 -26.09 -7.88 4.39
C GLN A 247 -24.75 -8.59 4.17
N LEU A 248 -23.64 -7.96 4.54
CA LEU A 248 -22.30 -8.56 4.45
C LEU A 248 -22.08 -9.55 5.60
N HIS A 249 -22.49 -9.22 6.83
CA HIS A 249 -22.38 -10.13 7.99
C HIS A 249 -23.24 -11.38 7.84
N ALA A 250 -24.43 -11.27 7.25
CA ALA A 250 -25.24 -12.44 6.88
C ALA A 250 -24.53 -13.42 5.94
N GLN A 251 -23.43 -12.98 5.33
CA GLN A 251 -22.58 -13.75 4.41
C GLN A 251 -21.13 -13.85 4.91
N ASP A 252 -20.91 -13.66 6.22
CA ASP A 252 -19.62 -13.87 6.87
C ASP A 252 -18.48 -12.93 6.44
N PHE A 253 -18.82 -11.79 5.81
CA PHE A 253 -17.89 -10.75 5.40
C PHE A 253 -17.74 -9.65 6.46
N LEU A 254 -16.51 -9.16 6.62
CA LEU A 254 -16.20 -7.99 7.45
C LEU A 254 -16.56 -6.68 6.75
N VAL A 255 -16.82 -5.65 7.55
CA VAL A 255 -17.00 -4.27 7.11
C VAL A 255 -16.16 -3.36 7.99
N SER A 256 -15.31 -2.55 7.37
CA SER A 256 -14.63 -1.44 8.03
C SER A 256 -14.87 -0.14 7.30
N GLN A 257 -14.54 0.97 7.94
CA GLN A 257 -14.72 2.29 7.37
C GLN A 257 -13.63 3.23 7.83
N ASP A 258 -12.99 3.91 6.87
CA ASP A 258 -12.11 5.04 7.15
C ASP A 258 -12.96 6.26 7.50
N VAL A 259 -12.63 6.93 8.60
CA VAL A 259 -13.36 8.08 9.12
C VAL A 259 -12.43 9.26 9.36
N ILE A 260 -12.89 10.46 9.00
CA ILE A 260 -12.10 11.69 9.16
C ILE A 260 -12.32 12.22 10.59
N PRO A 261 -11.26 12.37 11.40
CA PRO A 261 -11.39 12.95 12.73
C PRO A 261 -11.89 14.40 12.63
N PHE A 262 -12.75 14.80 13.58
CA PHE A 262 -13.33 16.14 13.66
C PHE A 262 -14.22 16.55 12.47
N ASN A 263 -14.78 15.57 11.75
CA ASN A 263 -15.81 15.81 10.73
C ASN A 263 -17.19 15.34 11.25
N ASN A 264 -18.17 16.24 11.22
CA ASN A 264 -19.53 16.02 11.75
C ASN A 264 -20.39 15.08 10.90
N ASP A 265 -19.99 14.81 9.66
CA ASP A 265 -20.66 13.80 8.81
C ASP A 265 -20.47 12.39 9.38
N TYR A 266 -19.40 12.15 10.15
CA TYR A 266 -19.10 10.88 10.78
C TYR A 266 -19.58 10.85 12.23
N ASN A 267 -20.75 10.27 12.45
CA ASN A 267 -21.20 9.94 13.80
C ASN A 267 -20.50 8.67 14.30
N PHE A 268 -19.31 8.82 14.91
CA PHE A 268 -18.48 7.72 15.42
C PHE A 268 -19.27 6.72 16.30
N SER A 269 -20.12 7.22 17.20
CA SER A 269 -20.91 6.37 18.11
C SER A 269 -21.95 5.54 17.35
N ALA A 270 -22.60 6.11 16.34
CA ALA A 270 -23.54 5.37 15.51
C ALA A 270 -22.84 4.40 14.55
N LEU A 271 -21.77 4.85 13.88
CA LEU A 271 -21.02 4.07 12.89
C LEU A 271 -20.26 2.89 13.51
N SER A 272 -19.79 3.02 14.76
CA SER A 272 -19.11 1.91 15.48
C SER A 272 -20.01 0.68 15.71
N LYS A 273 -21.33 0.82 15.59
CA LYS A 273 -22.29 -0.30 15.68
C LYS A 273 -22.43 -1.08 14.38
N TYR A 274 -21.94 -0.52 13.27
CA TYR A 274 -22.11 -1.04 11.91
C TYR A 274 -20.78 -1.14 11.17
N ASN A 275 -19.70 -1.32 11.93
CA ASN A 275 -18.37 -1.58 11.44
C ASN A 275 -17.68 -2.55 12.40
N ASP A 276 -16.95 -3.52 11.86
CA ASP A 276 -16.04 -4.36 12.64
C ASP A 276 -14.81 -3.54 13.08
N TYR A 277 -14.38 -2.58 12.24
CA TYR A 277 -13.25 -1.68 12.51
C TYR A 277 -13.53 -0.25 11.97
N LEU A 278 -13.11 0.76 12.74
CA LEU A 278 -13.09 2.19 12.40
C LEU A 278 -11.68 2.75 12.59
#